data_AF-A0A3B8X6T4-F1
#
_entry.id   AF-A0A3B8X6T4-F1
#
_cell.length_a   1.000
_cell.length_b   1.000
_cell.length_c   1.000
_cell.angle_alpha   90.00
_cell.angle_beta   90.00
_cell.angle_gamma   90.00
#
_symmetry.space_group_name_H-M   'P 1'
#
loop_
_entity.id
_entity.type
_entity.pdbx_description
1 polymer ?
#
loop_
_entity_poly.entity_id
_entity_poly.type
_entity_poly.pdbx_seq_one_letter_code
_entity_poly.pdbx_strand_id
1 'polypeptide(L)'
;GLSPLTAATTPDQAAFRKAMMQERRVEFAFEGLRWLDLVRWGKAVEVMDAFLKQPENENGLYKMGTTDRYLYAIPSQEIANYNDKSIMWQNDGF
;
A
#
# COMPACT_ATOMS: atom_id res chain seq x y z
N GLY A 1 21.06 -7.69 -8.36
CA GLY A 1 21.08 -7.15 -6.99
C GLY A 1 21.65 -5.76 -6.99
N LEU A 2 21.27 -4.92 -6.02
CA LEU A 2 21.78 -3.56 -5.91
C LEU A 2 23.29 -3.49 -5.69
N SER A 3 23.88 -2.37 -6.13
CA SER A 3 25.23 -2.00 -5.72
C SER A 3 25.31 -1.85 -4.20
N PRO A 4 26.46 -2.19 -3.58
CA PRO A 4 26.64 -2.04 -2.14
C PRO A 4 26.32 -0.62 -1.66
N LEU A 5 25.52 -0.52 -0.61
CA LEU A 5 25.23 0.74 0.06
C LEU A 5 26.41 1.13 0.95
N THR A 6 26.68 2.43 1.08
CA THR A 6 27.75 2.96 1.94
C THR A 6 27.14 3.76 3.09
N ALA A 7 27.92 4.00 4.13
CA ALA A 7 27.50 4.91 5.21
C ALA A 7 27.14 6.32 4.67
N ALA A 8 27.77 6.76 3.57
CA ALA A 8 27.44 8.02 2.93
C ALA A 8 26.07 8.02 2.21
N THR A 9 25.64 6.88 1.66
CA THR A 9 24.36 6.75 0.95
C THR A 9 23.21 6.27 1.84
N THR A 10 23.51 5.79 3.05
CA THR A 10 22.53 5.40 4.08
C THR A 10 22.93 5.95 5.47
N PRO A 11 23.01 7.28 5.63
CA PRO A 11 23.54 7.89 6.84
C PRO A 11 22.64 7.73 8.06
N ASP A 12 21.34 7.45 7.86
CA ASP A 12 20.35 7.34 8.92
C ASP A 12 19.33 6.23 8.65
N GLN A 13 18.47 5.99 9.64
CA GLN A 13 17.46 4.95 9.60
C GLN A 13 16.42 5.18 8.48
N ALA A 14 16.09 6.43 8.15
CA ALA A 14 15.12 6.73 7.11
C ALA A 14 15.70 6.44 5.72
N ALA A 15 16.95 6.83 5.48
CA ALA A 15 17.70 6.53 4.27
C ALA A 15 17.85 5.02 4.07
N PHE A 16 18.20 4.28 5.14
CA PHE A 16 18.27 2.82 5.09
C PHE A 16 16.92 2.18 4.77
N ARG A 17 15.83 2.59 5.44
CA ARG A 17 14.48 2.09 5.14
C ARG A 17 14.09 2.36 3.69
N LYS A 18 14.39 3.55 3.15
CA LYS A 18 14.12 3.88 1.76
C LYS A 18 14.86 2.95 0.80
N ALA A 19 16.14 2.67 1.05
CA ALA A 19 16.93 1.74 0.24
C ALA A 19 16.37 0.31 0.32
N MET A 20 16.02 -0.17 1.52
CA MET A 20 15.38 -1.48 1.70
C MET A 20 14.02 -1.59 0.96
N MET A 21 13.19 -0.54 1.02
CA MET A 21 11.90 -0.50 0.32
C MET A 21 12.07 -0.50 -1.21
N GLN A 22 13.13 0.15 -1.70
CA GLN A 22 13.50 0.10 -3.11
C GLN A 22 13.92 -1.31 -3.51
N GLU A 23 14.78 -1.98 -2.73
CA GLU A 23 15.19 -3.35 -3.05
C GLU A 23 14.06 -4.35 -3.09
N ARG A 24 13.17 -4.33 -2.09
CA ARG A 24 11.98 -5.19 -2.13
C ARG A 24 11.11 -4.95 -3.35
N ARG A 25 11.05 -3.71 -3.86
CA ARG A 25 10.25 -3.38 -5.05
C ARG A 25 10.80 -4.05 -6.32
N VAL A 26 12.11 -4.03 -6.51
CA VAL A 26 12.76 -4.58 -7.71
C VAL A 26 12.92 -6.09 -7.61
N GLU A 27 13.34 -6.62 -6.46
CA GLU A 27 13.62 -8.04 -6.27
C GLU A 27 12.34 -8.90 -6.37
N PHE A 28 11.25 -8.46 -5.73
CA PHE A 28 9.98 -9.19 -5.70
C PHE A 28 8.94 -8.65 -6.68
N ALA A 29 9.40 -8.10 -7.81
CA ALA A 29 8.50 -7.61 -8.85
C ALA A 29 7.65 -8.77 -9.39
N PHE A 30 6.34 -8.52 -9.58
CA PHE A 30 5.37 -9.52 -10.06
C PHE A 30 5.08 -10.70 -9.12
N GLU A 31 5.46 -10.62 -7.84
CA GLU A 31 5.17 -11.67 -6.83
C GLU A 31 3.99 -11.33 -5.89
N GLY A 32 3.22 -10.28 -6.19
CA GLY A 32 2.03 -9.92 -5.41
C GLY A 32 2.30 -9.26 -4.05
N LEU A 33 3.56 -8.95 -3.70
CA LEU A 33 3.92 -8.38 -2.39
C LEU A 33 3.77 -6.87 -2.30
N ARG A 34 3.77 -6.17 -3.44
CA ARG A 34 3.90 -4.70 -3.48
C ARG A 34 2.79 -3.97 -2.74
N TRP A 35 1.55 -4.44 -2.86
CA TRP A 35 0.40 -3.81 -2.20
C TRP A 35 0.52 -3.86 -0.68
N LEU A 36 0.74 -5.07 -0.14
CA LEU A 36 0.86 -5.30 1.30
C LEU A 36 2.05 -4.53 1.90
N ASP A 37 3.17 -4.46 1.15
CA ASP A 37 4.33 -3.65 1.51
C ASP A 37 4.00 -2.16 1.62
N LEU A 38 3.27 -1.60 0.66
CA LEU A 38 2.88 -0.19 0.72
C LEU A 38 1.91 0.12 1.86
N VAL A 39 0.95 -0.77 2.13
CA VAL A 39 -0.02 -0.63 3.22
C VAL A 39 0.67 -0.64 4.57
N ARG A 40 1.51 -1.65 4.85
CA ARG A 40 2.21 -1.76 6.15
C ARG A 40 3.22 -0.64 6.41
N TRP A 41 3.71 0.02 5.36
CA TRP A 41 4.60 1.18 5.48
C TRP A 41 3.86 2.51 5.53
N GLY A 42 2.51 2.52 5.43
CA GLY A 42 1.73 3.76 5.37
C GLY A 42 2.00 4.61 4.13
N LYS A 43 2.46 3.97 3.04
CA LYS A 43 2.90 4.63 1.80
C LYS A 43 1.94 4.44 0.62
N ALA A 44 0.89 3.64 0.79
CA ALA A 44 -0.01 3.28 -0.30
C ALA A 44 -0.65 4.50 -0.97
N VAL A 45 -1.22 5.45 -0.21
CA VAL A 45 -1.87 6.65 -0.78
C VAL A 45 -0.87 7.48 -1.58
N GLU A 46 0.26 7.83 -0.96
CA GLU A 46 1.34 8.63 -1.60
C GLU A 46 1.81 7.99 -2.92
N VAL A 47 2.12 6.69 -2.90
CA VAL A 47 2.71 6.00 -4.04
C VAL A 47 1.68 5.71 -5.13
N MET A 48 0.48 5.25 -4.77
CA MET A 48 -0.55 4.89 -5.75
C MET A 48 -1.16 6.13 -6.40
N ASP A 49 -1.41 7.21 -5.65
CA ASP A 49 -1.91 8.45 -6.25
C ASP A 49 -0.87 9.08 -7.18
N ALA A 50 0.43 9.00 -6.83
CA ALA A 50 1.50 9.45 -7.73
C ALA A 50 1.56 8.61 -9.01
N PHE A 51 1.39 7.28 -8.90
CA PHE A 51 1.37 6.37 -10.03
C PHE A 51 0.17 6.62 -10.97
N LEU A 52 -1.04 6.74 -10.40
CA LEU A 52 -2.27 6.95 -11.18
C LEU A 52 -2.33 8.34 -11.85
N LYS A 53 -1.59 9.33 -11.35
CA LYS A 53 -1.47 10.65 -11.99
C LYS A 53 -0.61 10.64 -13.25
N GLN A 54 0.12 9.58 -13.52
CA GLN A 54 0.95 9.50 -14.72
C GLN A 54 0.06 9.45 -15.98
N PRO A 55 0.43 10.12 -17.08
CA PRO A 55 -0.35 10.14 -18.31
C PRO A 55 -0.70 8.75 -18.86
N GLU A 56 0.22 7.80 -18.71
CA GLU A 56 0.09 6.39 -19.10
C GLU A 56 -0.88 5.58 -18.21
N ASN A 57 -1.22 6.09 -17.02
CA ASN A 57 -2.07 5.41 -16.03
C ASN A 57 -3.37 6.17 -15.79
N GLU A 58 -4.00 6.59 -16.88
CA GLU A 58 -5.30 7.29 -16.88
C GLU A 58 -5.28 8.70 -16.30
N ASN A 59 -4.09 9.30 -16.18
CA ASN A 59 -3.91 10.74 -15.92
C ASN A 59 -4.73 11.27 -14.73
N GLY A 60 -4.79 10.50 -13.64
CA GLY A 60 -5.49 10.85 -12.41
C GLY A 60 -7.00 10.62 -12.43
N LEU A 61 -7.55 9.89 -13.43
CA LEU A 61 -8.96 9.50 -13.45
C LEU A 61 -9.32 8.68 -12.20
N TYR A 62 -8.42 7.78 -11.78
CA TYR A 62 -8.53 7.06 -10.53
C TYR A 62 -7.65 7.68 -9.43
N LYS A 63 -8.12 7.52 -8.20
CA LYS A 63 -7.39 7.93 -6.99
C LYS A 63 -7.62 6.90 -5.90
N MET A 64 -6.56 6.61 -5.15
CA MET A 64 -6.65 5.91 -3.88
C MET A 64 -7.29 6.84 -2.85
N GLY A 65 -6.83 8.08 -2.72
CA GLY A 65 -7.48 9.17 -1.99
C GLY A 65 -7.46 9.07 -0.46
N THR A 66 -7.91 7.95 0.11
CA THR A 66 -8.00 7.73 1.57
C THR A 66 -7.39 6.38 1.97
N THR A 67 -7.21 6.18 3.27
CA THR A 67 -6.70 4.93 3.85
C THR A 67 -7.76 3.84 3.99
N ASP A 68 -9.03 4.17 3.76
CA ASP A 68 -10.17 3.27 3.92
C ASP A 68 -10.07 2.01 3.04
N ARG A 69 -9.35 2.12 1.92
CA ARG A 69 -9.13 1.02 0.98
C ARG A 69 -7.97 0.09 1.36
N TYR A 70 -7.37 0.24 2.54
CA TYR A 70 -6.28 -0.63 2.98
C TYR A 70 -6.78 -2.04 3.31
N LEU A 71 -8.02 -2.13 3.80
CA LEU A 71 -8.68 -3.38 4.12
C LEU A 71 -9.72 -3.71 3.04
N TYR A 72 -9.82 -4.99 2.70
CA TYR A 72 -10.90 -5.46 1.85
C TYR A 72 -12.24 -5.33 2.57
N ALA A 73 -13.30 -5.05 1.81
CA ALA A 73 -14.66 -5.07 2.35
C ALA A 73 -14.95 -6.44 2.94
N ILE A 74 -15.53 -6.44 4.13
CA ILE A 74 -16.11 -7.66 4.69
C ILE A 74 -17.31 -8.05 3.79
N PRO A 75 -17.41 -9.31 3.33
CA PRO A 75 -18.54 -9.74 2.51
C PRO A 75 -19.88 -9.46 3.21
N SER A 76 -20.83 -8.84 2.50
CA SER A 76 -22.11 -8.41 3.06
C SER A 76 -22.92 -9.56 3.66
N GLN A 77 -22.82 -10.75 3.08
CA GLN A 77 -23.48 -11.95 3.60
C GLN A 77 -22.98 -12.33 5.00
N GLU A 78 -21.68 -12.20 5.26
CA GLU A 78 -21.12 -12.51 6.58
C GLU A 78 -21.64 -11.53 7.64
N ILE A 79 -21.78 -10.24 7.30
CA ILE A 79 -22.38 -9.25 8.19
C ILE A 79 -23.86 -9.57 8.45
N ALA A 80 -24.60 -9.92 7.40
CA ALA A 80 -26.01 -10.26 7.50
C ALA A 80 -26.27 -11.52 8.35
N ASN A 81 -25.35 -12.49 8.35
CA ASN A 81 -25.46 -13.71 9.15
C ASN A 81 -25.48 -13.43 10.67
N TYR A 82 -24.75 -12.41 11.14
CA TYR A 82 -24.80 -12.00 12.55
C TYR A 82 -26.04 -11.16 12.88
N ASN A 83 -26.49 -10.33 11.93
CA ASN A 83 -27.63 -9.41 12.07
C ASN A 83 -27.55 -8.49 13.31
N ASP A 84 -26.33 -8.22 13.80
CA ASP A 84 -26.05 -7.35 14.94
C ASP A 84 -24.73 -6.59 14.71
N LYS A 85 -24.84 -5.26 14.58
CA LYS A 85 -23.69 -4.37 14.33
C LYS A 85 -22.77 -4.18 15.54
N SER A 86 -23.20 -4.57 16.73
CA SER A 86 -22.34 -4.56 17.93
C SER A 86 -21.36 -5.74 17.94
N ILE A 87 -21.67 -6.81 17.18
CA ILE A 87 -20.84 -8.00 17.05
C ILE A 87 -20.00 -7.93 15.77
N MET A 88 -20.63 -7.59 14.64
CA MET A 88 -19.98 -7.54 13.33
C MET A 88 -20.33 -6.24 12.61
N TRP A 89 -19.31 -5.44 12.30
CA TRP A 89 -19.45 -4.18 11.56
C TRP A 89 -18.52 -4.15 10.35
N GLN A 90 -18.79 -3.23 9.43
CA GLN A 90 -18.00 -3.04 8.23
C GLN A 90 -16.78 -2.14 8.52
N ASN A 91 -15.70 -2.34 7.77
CA ASN A 91 -14.54 -1.44 7.77
C ASN A 91 -14.93 -0.02 7.36
N ASP A 92 -14.25 0.98 7.90
CA ASP A 92 -14.49 2.39 7.54
C ASP A 92 -14.38 2.61 6.02
N GLY A 93 -15.31 3.39 5.47
CA GLY A 93 -15.35 3.75 4.04
C GLY A 93 -16.09 2.76 3.12
N PHE A 94 -16.76 1.75 3.67
CA PHE A 94 -17.63 0.81 2.94
C PHE A 94 -19.09 0.83 3.42
#